data_AF-A0A7K2X975-F1
#
_entry.id   AF-A0A7K2X975-F1
#
_cell.length_a   1.000
_cell.length_b   1.000
_cell.length_c   1.000
_cell.angle_alpha   90.00
_cell.angle_beta   90.00
_cell.angle_gamma   90.00
#
_symmetry.space_group_name_H-M   'P 1'
#
loop_
_entity.id
_entity.type
_entity.pdbx_description
1 polymer ?
#
loop_
_entity_poly.entity_id
_entity_poly.type
_entity_poly.pdbx_seq_one_letter_code
_entity_poly.pdbx_strand_id
1 'polypeptide(L)'
;WHVDPKANSVVVTVVRAERDAPAVRAFVEEARAKGPVTVAEAATAPRTYAAGTVGGDPYYTGNVRCSIGFSVHGGFVTAGHCGQAGAAVRGWDGSAMGTFQGSSFPGNDYAYVSIHSGWWTVPVVLGWGVTSDRLVRGSAEAPVGASICRSGSTTKWHCGTVLAKNETVNYSQGAVQQMTKTSVCAEGGDSGGAFISGDQAQGVTSGGWGNCSSGGETWFQPVNEILGRYGLTLHTA
;
A
#
# COMPACT_ATOMS: atom_id res chain seq x y z
N TRP A 1 -22.97 -15.31 15.49
CA TRP A 1 -23.99 -15.81 16.43
C TRP A 1 -23.34 -15.94 17.80
N HIS A 2 -24.12 -15.89 18.87
CA HIS A 2 -23.64 -16.07 20.25
C HIS A 2 -24.70 -16.76 21.10
N VAL A 3 -24.33 -17.30 22.26
CA VAL A 3 -25.29 -17.83 23.24
C VAL A 3 -25.75 -16.69 24.14
N ASP A 4 -27.06 -16.54 24.31
CA ASP A 4 -27.65 -15.75 25.39
C ASP A 4 -27.92 -16.69 26.58
N PRO A 5 -27.08 -16.65 27.64
CA PRO A 5 -27.22 -17.54 28.78
C PRO A 5 -28.46 -17.22 29.63
N LYS A 6 -29.02 -16.01 29.55
CA LYS A 6 -30.24 -15.65 30.30
C LYS A 6 -31.49 -16.17 29.60
N ALA A 7 -31.54 -16.04 28.28
CA ALA A 7 -32.65 -16.55 27.48
C ALA A 7 -32.52 -18.06 27.16
N ASN A 8 -31.37 -18.67 27.46
CA ASN A 8 -31.00 -20.03 27.08
C ASN A 8 -31.24 -20.29 25.58
N SER A 9 -30.79 -19.34 24.75
CA SER A 9 -30.99 -19.36 23.30
C SER A 9 -29.73 -18.99 22.54
N VAL A 10 -29.68 -19.36 21.25
CA VAL A 10 -28.65 -18.87 20.33
C VAL A 10 -29.17 -17.62 19.64
N VAL A 11 -28.43 -16.52 19.74
CA VAL A 11 -28.71 -15.29 19.00
C VAL A 11 -27.97 -15.31 17.67
N VAL A 12 -28.74 -15.30 16.58
CA VAL A 12 -28.24 -15.16 15.21
C VAL A 12 -28.53 -13.73 14.76
N THR A 13 -27.47 -12.95 14.51
CA THR A 13 -27.60 -11.61 13.92
C THR A 13 -27.56 -11.71 12.40
N VAL A 14 -28.60 -11.23 11.72
CA VAL A 14 -28.68 -11.16 10.25
C VAL A 14 -28.58 -9.71 9.78
N VAL A 15 -28.09 -9.50 8.56
CA VAL A 15 -28.13 -8.17 7.94
C VAL A 15 -29.56 -7.90 7.48
N ARG A 16 -30.14 -6.78 7.91
CA ARG A 16 -31.56 -6.46 7.69
C ARG A 16 -31.98 -6.55 6.22
N ALA A 17 -31.13 -6.07 5.31
CA ALA A 17 -31.39 -6.12 3.87
C ALA A 17 -31.42 -7.54 3.30
N GLU A 18 -30.72 -8.49 3.94
CA GLU A 18 -30.55 -9.87 3.48
C GLU A 18 -31.46 -10.86 4.23
N ARG A 19 -32.28 -10.38 5.18
CA ARG A 19 -33.05 -11.26 6.07
C ARG A 19 -33.98 -12.23 5.33
N ASP A 20 -34.49 -11.80 4.18
CA ASP A 20 -35.46 -12.53 3.36
C ASP A 20 -34.77 -13.31 2.23
N ALA A 21 -33.43 -13.23 2.11
CA ALA A 21 -32.68 -14.02 1.16
C ALA A 21 -32.89 -15.52 1.42
N PRO A 22 -33.15 -16.35 0.39
CA PRO A 22 -33.47 -17.77 0.59
C PRO A 22 -32.45 -18.53 1.44
N ALA A 23 -31.15 -18.23 1.27
CA ALA A 23 -30.08 -18.84 2.05
C ALA A 23 -30.12 -18.45 3.54
N VAL A 24 -30.42 -17.19 3.86
CA VAL A 24 -30.52 -16.69 5.24
C VAL A 24 -31.74 -17.30 5.93
N ARG A 25 -32.88 -17.34 5.23
CA ARG A 25 -34.09 -18.00 5.73
C ARG A 25 -33.87 -19.48 6.00
N ALA A 26 -33.30 -20.22 5.04
CA ALA A 26 -33.02 -21.64 5.19
C ALA A 26 -32.09 -21.92 6.39
N PHE A 27 -31.03 -21.11 6.55
CA PHE A 27 -30.12 -21.21 7.69
C PHE A 27 -30.83 -20.97 9.03
N VAL A 28 -31.66 -19.93 9.12
CA VAL A 28 -32.42 -19.62 10.34
C VAL A 28 -33.45 -20.71 10.65
N GLU A 29 -34.16 -21.23 9.65
CA GLU A 29 -35.10 -22.35 9.79
C GLU A 29 -34.39 -23.62 10.29
N GLU A 30 -33.23 -23.95 9.72
CA GLU A 30 -32.39 -25.07 10.17
C GLU A 30 -31.91 -24.88 11.62
N ALA A 31 -31.45 -23.67 11.97
CA ALA A 31 -31.00 -23.36 13.31
C ALA A 31 -32.14 -23.49 14.34
N ARG A 32 -33.36 -23.05 13.99
CA ARG A 32 -34.56 -23.18 14.84
C ARG A 32 -34.98 -24.63 15.04
N ALA A 33 -34.77 -25.50 14.07
CA ALA A 33 -35.05 -26.94 14.21
C ALA A 33 -34.11 -27.62 15.23
N LYS A 34 -32.93 -27.02 15.50
CA LYS A 34 -31.91 -27.55 16.41
C LYS A 34 -32.04 -27.01 17.84
N GLY A 35 -32.86 -25.99 18.09
CA GLY A 35 -33.10 -25.44 19.43
C GLY A 35 -33.61 -24.00 19.43
N PRO A 36 -33.74 -23.39 20.63
CA PRO A 36 -34.19 -22.00 20.76
C PRO A 36 -33.22 -21.02 20.07
N VAL A 37 -33.74 -20.28 19.08
CA VAL A 37 -32.98 -19.25 18.34
C VAL A 37 -33.69 -17.91 18.40
N THR A 38 -32.97 -16.88 18.83
CA THR A 38 -33.37 -15.48 18.71
C THR A 38 -32.72 -14.90 17.46
N VAL A 39 -33.50 -14.28 16.57
CA VAL A 39 -32.95 -13.57 15.40
C VAL A 39 -32.86 -12.09 15.75
N ALA A 40 -31.64 -11.56 15.74
CA ALA A 40 -31.38 -10.13 15.83
C ALA A 40 -31.10 -9.58 14.42
N GLU A 41 -31.36 -8.30 14.20
CA GLU A 41 -31.03 -7.63 12.94
C GLU A 41 -29.94 -6.58 13.15
N ALA A 42 -28.96 -6.56 12.25
CA ALA A 42 -28.00 -5.47 12.10
C ALA A 42 -28.30 -4.70 10.80
N ALA A 43 -28.02 -3.39 10.79
CA ALA A 43 -28.17 -2.58 9.58
C ALA A 43 -27.18 -3.03 8.48
N THR A 44 -25.97 -3.39 8.87
CA THR A 44 -24.88 -3.83 7.98
C THR A 44 -24.12 -5.00 8.60
N ALA A 45 -23.41 -5.76 7.77
CA ALA A 45 -22.47 -6.77 8.27
C ALA A 45 -21.31 -6.09 9.01
N PRO A 46 -20.78 -6.69 10.10
CA PRO A 46 -19.52 -6.27 10.68
C PRO A 46 -18.42 -6.30 9.60
N ARG A 47 -17.64 -5.23 9.50
CA ARG A 47 -16.47 -5.13 8.63
C ARG A 47 -15.21 -5.01 9.46
N THR A 48 -14.09 -5.52 8.95
CA THR A 48 -12.78 -5.23 9.54
C THR A 48 -12.51 -3.73 9.42
N TYR A 49 -11.83 -3.17 10.42
CA TYR A 49 -11.20 -1.86 10.26
C TYR A 49 -10.02 -2.07 9.30
N ALA A 50 -10.15 -1.51 8.11
CA ALA A 50 -9.15 -1.52 7.05
C ALA A 50 -9.28 -0.23 6.24
N ALA A 51 -8.26 0.10 5.47
CA ALA A 51 -8.21 1.32 4.67
C ALA A 51 -7.80 1.03 3.21
N GLY A 52 -7.83 2.08 2.40
CA GLY A 52 -7.25 2.05 1.06
C GLY A 52 -5.73 2.12 1.15
N THR A 53 -5.01 1.44 0.26
CA THR A 53 -3.57 1.63 0.11
C THR A 53 -3.28 2.93 -0.63
N VAL A 54 -2.69 3.90 0.05
CA VAL A 54 -2.37 5.22 -0.52
C VAL A 54 -0.86 5.36 -0.66
N GLY A 55 -0.37 5.86 -1.79
CA GLY A 55 1.04 6.16 -1.96
C GLY A 55 1.53 7.15 -0.88
N GLY A 56 2.65 6.84 -0.24
CA GLY A 56 3.22 7.59 0.87
C GLY A 56 2.83 7.09 2.26
N ASP A 57 1.75 6.30 2.41
CA ASP A 57 1.34 5.74 3.71
C ASP A 57 2.41 4.80 4.31
N PRO A 58 2.56 4.76 5.64
CA PRO A 58 3.42 3.77 6.27
C PRO A 58 2.82 2.37 6.21
N TYR A 59 3.68 1.38 5.97
CA TYR A 59 3.40 -0.01 6.27
C TYR A 59 4.57 -0.63 7.02
N TYR A 60 4.31 -1.78 7.65
CA TYR A 60 5.26 -2.44 8.52
C TYR A 60 5.48 -3.91 8.15
N THR A 61 6.74 -4.30 8.06
CA THR A 61 7.19 -5.69 7.92
C THR A 61 8.05 -6.03 9.13
N GLY A 62 7.49 -6.78 10.09
CA GLY A 62 8.14 -6.95 11.40
C GLY A 62 8.35 -5.59 12.09
N ASN A 63 9.61 -5.22 12.33
CA ASN A 63 10.01 -3.94 12.93
C ASN A 63 10.44 -2.89 11.90
N VAL A 64 10.41 -3.20 10.60
CA VAL A 64 10.77 -2.27 9.54
C VAL A 64 9.55 -1.45 9.17
N ARG A 65 9.68 -0.12 9.16
CA ARG A 65 8.70 0.81 8.58
C ARG A 65 9.18 1.26 7.21
N CYS A 66 8.34 1.07 6.21
CA CYS A 66 8.52 1.61 4.87
C CYS A 66 7.26 2.36 4.44
N SER A 67 7.28 2.90 3.23
CA SER A 67 6.19 3.65 2.64
C SER A 67 5.63 2.96 1.39
N ILE A 68 4.33 3.05 1.20
CA ILE A 68 3.65 2.55 0.01
C ILE A 68 4.06 3.41 -1.19
N GLY A 69 4.37 2.78 -2.33
CA GLY A 69 4.67 3.49 -3.58
C GLY A 69 3.40 3.83 -4.33
N PHE A 70 2.91 2.86 -5.11
CA PHE A 70 1.69 3.03 -5.90
C PHE A 70 0.79 1.82 -5.77
N SER A 71 -0.51 2.06 -5.68
CA SER A 71 -1.51 1.01 -5.82
C SER A 71 -1.46 0.42 -7.22
N VAL A 72 -1.46 -0.90 -7.28
CA VAL A 72 -1.67 -1.70 -8.48
C VAL A 72 -2.90 -2.56 -8.24
N HIS A 73 -3.55 -3.07 -9.28
CA HIS A 73 -4.66 -4.00 -9.06
C HIS A 73 -4.19 -5.20 -8.22
N GLY A 74 -4.90 -5.45 -7.10
CA GLY A 74 -4.57 -6.50 -6.14
C GLY A 74 -3.49 -6.15 -5.09
N GLY A 75 -2.92 -4.94 -5.09
CA GLY A 75 -1.98 -4.55 -4.04
C GLY A 75 -1.22 -3.24 -4.28
N PHE A 76 0.06 -3.21 -3.94
CA PHE A 76 0.91 -2.04 -4.15
C PHE A 76 2.37 -2.40 -4.42
N VAL A 77 3.09 -1.50 -5.09
CA VAL A 77 4.54 -1.59 -5.28
C VAL A 77 5.28 -0.77 -4.21
N THR A 78 6.47 -1.23 -3.85
CA THR A 78 7.35 -0.63 -2.83
C THR A 78 8.81 -1.03 -3.10
N ALA A 79 9.74 -0.66 -2.22
CA ALA A 79 11.15 -1.01 -2.36
C ALA A 79 11.44 -2.46 -1.93
N GLY A 80 12.43 -3.10 -2.56
CA GLY A 80 12.81 -4.49 -2.32
C GLY A 80 13.47 -4.68 -0.95
N HIS A 81 14.30 -3.72 -0.53
CA HIS A 81 14.99 -3.80 0.76
C HIS A 81 14.04 -3.72 1.98
N CYS A 82 12.75 -3.39 1.78
CA CYS A 82 11.75 -3.31 2.84
C CYS A 82 11.22 -4.67 3.31
N GLY A 83 11.40 -5.73 2.53
CA GLY A 83 10.86 -7.04 2.86
C GLY A 83 11.23 -8.12 1.85
N GLN A 84 11.24 -9.37 2.31
CA GLN A 84 11.47 -10.54 1.46
C GLN A 84 10.13 -11.14 1.02
N ALA A 85 10.14 -11.93 -0.06
CA ALA A 85 8.96 -12.68 -0.48
C ALA A 85 8.42 -13.56 0.67
N GLY A 86 7.10 -13.58 0.85
CA GLY A 86 6.41 -14.25 1.95
C GLY A 86 6.31 -13.43 3.25
N ALA A 87 6.97 -12.27 3.35
CA ALA A 87 6.87 -11.46 4.56
C ALA A 87 5.47 -10.83 4.72
N ALA A 88 4.91 -10.97 5.93
CA ALA A 88 3.62 -10.40 6.29
C ALA A 88 3.71 -8.87 6.48
N VAL A 89 2.67 -8.18 6.03
CA VAL A 89 2.58 -6.73 6.06
C VAL A 89 1.41 -6.26 6.92
N ARG A 90 1.70 -5.29 7.78
CA ARG A 90 0.68 -4.56 8.55
C ARG A 90 0.52 -3.13 8.02
N GLY A 91 -0.71 -2.66 8.00
CA GLY A 91 -1.01 -1.28 7.63
C GLY A 91 -0.61 -0.27 8.70
N TRP A 92 -0.81 1.01 8.42
CA TRP A 92 -0.52 2.11 9.34
C TRP A 92 -1.29 2.00 10.67
N ASP A 93 -2.44 1.33 10.67
CA ASP A 93 -3.31 1.08 11.82
C ASP A 93 -2.93 -0.19 12.61
N GLY A 94 -1.87 -0.89 12.19
CA GLY A 94 -1.40 -2.14 12.80
C GLY A 94 -2.18 -3.38 12.40
N SER A 95 -3.26 -3.26 11.61
CA SER A 95 -4.03 -4.41 11.12
C SER A 95 -3.24 -5.18 10.04
N ALA A 96 -3.54 -6.48 9.89
CA ALA A 96 -2.99 -7.27 8.80
C ALA A 96 -3.46 -6.68 7.46
N MET A 97 -2.53 -6.38 6.56
CA MET A 97 -2.80 -5.71 5.29
C MET A 97 -2.48 -6.58 4.08
N GLY A 98 -1.36 -7.29 4.10
CA GLY A 98 -0.86 -7.95 2.89
C GLY A 98 0.32 -8.88 3.11
N THR A 99 0.86 -9.37 2.01
CA THR A 99 2.06 -10.23 1.97
C THR A 99 2.92 -9.86 0.76
N PHE A 100 4.24 -9.82 0.95
CA PHE A 100 5.19 -9.64 -0.15
C PHE A 100 5.13 -10.83 -1.10
N GLN A 101 4.76 -10.61 -2.36
CA GLN A 101 4.71 -11.65 -3.39
C GLN A 101 6.04 -11.78 -4.13
N GLY A 102 6.78 -10.67 -4.24
CA GLY A 102 8.10 -10.64 -4.85
C GLY A 102 8.93 -9.48 -4.29
N SER A 103 10.24 -9.69 -4.24
CA SER A 103 11.21 -8.68 -3.83
C SER A 103 12.54 -8.94 -4.55
N SER A 104 13.23 -7.86 -4.94
CA SER A 104 14.55 -7.90 -5.57
C SER A 104 15.41 -6.79 -4.98
N PHE A 105 16.43 -7.16 -4.20
CA PHE A 105 17.46 -6.26 -3.66
C PHE A 105 18.66 -7.06 -3.13
N PRO A 106 19.93 -6.72 -3.45
CA PRO A 106 20.37 -5.67 -4.38
C PRO A 106 20.19 -6.08 -5.86
N GLY A 107 20.88 -5.41 -6.79
CA GLY A 107 20.69 -5.51 -8.25
C GLY A 107 19.60 -4.55 -8.73
N ASN A 108 18.39 -4.74 -8.20
CA ASN A 108 17.29 -3.79 -8.30
C ASN A 108 16.86 -3.36 -6.90
N ASP A 109 15.87 -2.47 -6.78
CA ASP A 109 15.23 -2.18 -5.50
C ASP A 109 13.71 -2.00 -5.62
N TYR A 110 13.02 -3.13 -5.85
CA TYR A 110 11.56 -3.16 -5.90
C TYR A 110 10.96 -4.39 -5.26
N ALA A 111 9.69 -4.25 -4.89
CA ALA A 111 8.83 -5.31 -4.43
C ALA A 111 7.37 -5.06 -4.83
N TYR A 112 6.60 -6.15 -4.80
CA TYR A 112 5.15 -6.14 -4.92
C TYR A 112 4.53 -6.80 -3.69
N VAL A 113 3.57 -6.13 -3.07
CA VAL A 113 2.78 -6.63 -1.95
C VAL A 113 1.35 -6.80 -2.40
N SER A 114 0.83 -8.03 -2.34
CA SER A 114 -0.60 -8.28 -2.50
C SER A 114 -1.35 -7.90 -1.23
N ILE A 115 -2.53 -7.29 -1.35
CA ILE A 115 -3.35 -6.91 -0.19
C ILE A 115 -4.50 -7.90 0.04
N HIS A 116 -4.92 -8.02 1.29
CA HIS A 116 -6.03 -8.85 1.76
C HIS A 116 -6.65 -8.24 3.02
N SER A 117 -7.37 -9.03 3.83
CA SER A 117 -7.91 -8.62 5.14
C SER A 117 -8.84 -7.39 5.11
N GLY A 118 -9.50 -7.16 3.97
CA GLY A 118 -10.44 -6.05 3.78
C GLY A 118 -9.82 -4.73 3.34
N TRP A 119 -8.49 -4.68 3.13
CA TRP A 119 -7.83 -3.54 2.49
C TRP A 119 -8.17 -3.49 0.99
N TRP A 120 -8.21 -2.28 0.43
CA TRP A 120 -8.47 -2.07 -1.00
C TRP A 120 -7.45 -1.12 -1.62
N THR A 121 -7.33 -1.16 -2.93
CA THR A 121 -6.39 -0.29 -3.67
C THR A 121 -7.06 1.04 -3.98
N VAL A 122 -6.33 2.16 -3.86
CA VAL A 122 -6.79 3.47 -4.34
C VAL A 122 -5.72 4.19 -5.19
N PRO A 123 -6.12 4.90 -6.26
CA PRO A 123 -5.20 5.55 -7.19
C PRO A 123 -4.71 6.92 -6.66
N VAL A 124 -4.22 6.96 -5.43
CA VAL A 124 -3.90 8.21 -4.73
C VAL A 124 -2.49 8.17 -4.12
N VAL A 125 -1.80 9.30 -4.15
CA VAL A 125 -0.58 9.59 -3.38
C VAL A 125 -0.88 10.69 -2.36
N LEU A 126 -0.56 10.46 -1.10
CA LEU A 126 -0.76 11.41 -0.01
C LEU A 126 0.09 12.66 -0.21
N GLY A 127 -0.56 13.82 -0.16
CA GLY A 127 0.09 15.12 -0.07
C GLY A 127 0.44 15.54 1.37
N TRP A 128 0.05 14.72 2.36
CA TRP A 128 0.33 14.92 3.79
C TRP A 128 -0.10 16.29 4.35
N GLY A 129 -1.09 16.93 3.74
CA GLY A 129 -1.52 18.28 4.08
C GLY A 129 -0.55 19.40 3.65
N VAL A 130 0.63 19.06 3.13
CA VAL A 130 1.56 20.01 2.49
C VAL A 130 1.01 20.42 1.12
N THR A 131 0.37 19.48 0.43
CA THR A 131 -0.43 19.73 -0.77
C THR A 131 -1.65 18.82 -0.77
N SER A 132 -2.61 19.08 -1.66
CA SER A 132 -3.73 18.16 -1.89
C SER A 132 -3.23 16.79 -2.34
N ASP A 133 -3.89 15.72 -1.93
CA ASP A 133 -3.57 14.39 -2.42
C ASP A 133 -3.61 14.34 -3.95
N ARG A 134 -2.71 13.55 -4.53
CA ARG A 134 -2.54 13.45 -5.98
C ARG A 134 -3.18 12.18 -6.50
N LEU A 135 -4.05 12.32 -7.50
CA LEU A 135 -4.54 11.19 -8.28
C LEU A 135 -3.44 10.68 -9.21
N VAL A 136 -3.36 9.36 -9.33
CA VAL A 136 -2.47 8.67 -10.27
C VAL A 136 -3.25 8.38 -11.54
N ARG A 137 -2.77 8.86 -12.68
CA ARG A 137 -3.43 8.69 -14.00
C ARG A 137 -2.62 7.88 -15.00
N GLY A 138 -1.37 7.57 -14.69
CA GLY A 138 -0.51 6.78 -15.55
C GLY A 138 0.91 6.70 -15.02
N SER A 139 1.83 6.30 -15.90
CA SER A 139 3.26 6.15 -15.60
C SER A 139 4.15 6.65 -16.75
N ALA A 140 3.71 7.71 -17.44
CA ALA A 140 4.55 8.38 -18.42
C ALA A 140 5.80 8.95 -17.72
N GLU A 141 6.96 8.53 -18.20
CA GLU A 141 8.23 8.81 -17.54
C GLU A 141 8.67 10.26 -17.79
N ALA A 142 8.99 10.98 -16.71
CA ALA A 142 9.43 12.36 -16.77
C ALA A 142 10.89 12.47 -17.25
N PRO A 143 11.24 13.41 -18.15
CA PRO A 143 12.62 13.60 -18.60
C PRO A 143 13.52 14.22 -17.51
N VAL A 144 14.84 14.16 -17.72
CA VAL A 144 15.80 14.93 -16.89
C VAL A 144 15.45 16.42 -16.94
N GLY A 145 15.51 17.10 -15.79
CA GLY A 145 15.10 18.49 -15.61
C GLY A 145 13.61 18.69 -15.28
N ALA A 146 12.76 17.65 -15.42
CA ALA A 146 11.36 17.75 -15.05
C ALA A 146 11.17 17.89 -13.54
N SER A 147 10.08 18.57 -13.15
CA SER A 147 9.65 18.63 -11.76
C SER A 147 9.18 17.26 -11.28
N ILE A 148 9.52 16.93 -10.04
CA ILE A 148 9.15 15.65 -9.44
C ILE A 148 8.96 15.82 -7.94
N CYS A 149 8.00 15.10 -7.37
CA CYS A 149 7.72 15.09 -5.94
C CYS A 149 7.75 13.68 -5.39
N ARG A 150 8.15 13.56 -4.12
CA ARG A 150 8.15 12.33 -3.34
C ARG A 150 7.15 12.45 -2.20
N SER A 151 6.45 11.36 -1.91
CA SER A 151 5.66 11.17 -0.70
C SER A 151 6.15 9.96 0.08
N GLY A 152 6.40 10.15 1.39
CA GLY A 152 6.87 9.09 2.28
C GLY A 152 6.44 9.34 3.72
N SER A 153 6.43 8.28 4.52
CA SER A 153 5.87 8.32 5.86
C SER A 153 6.73 9.03 6.89
N THR A 154 8.03 9.27 6.62
CA THR A 154 8.94 9.99 7.52
C THR A 154 8.90 11.48 7.23
N THR A 155 9.43 11.88 6.08
CA THR A 155 9.63 13.31 5.74
C THR A 155 8.46 13.88 4.94
N LYS A 156 7.41 13.09 4.69
CA LYS A 156 6.17 13.55 4.06
C LYS A 156 6.39 13.93 2.60
N TRP A 157 5.94 15.11 2.19
CA TRP A 157 5.91 15.57 0.81
C TRP A 157 7.06 16.53 0.51
N HIS A 158 7.91 16.18 -0.45
CA HIS A 158 9.01 17.02 -0.92
C HIS A 158 9.11 17.02 -2.43
N CYS A 159 9.52 18.13 -3.03
CA CYS A 159 9.66 18.27 -4.48
C CYS A 159 11.04 18.78 -4.87
N GLY A 160 11.39 18.55 -6.12
CA GLY A 160 12.66 18.91 -6.74
C GLY A 160 12.62 18.57 -8.23
N THR A 161 13.75 18.11 -8.75
CA THR A 161 13.96 17.84 -10.18
C THR A 161 14.61 16.49 -10.42
N VAL A 162 14.31 15.89 -11.57
CA VAL A 162 15.06 14.74 -12.09
C VAL A 162 16.44 15.22 -12.54
N LEU A 163 17.50 14.61 -12.02
CA LEU A 163 18.90 15.01 -12.26
C LEU A 163 19.60 14.10 -13.28
N ALA A 164 19.38 12.80 -13.18
CA ALA A 164 19.99 11.81 -14.06
C ALA A 164 19.17 10.52 -14.11
N LYS A 165 19.41 9.69 -15.11
CA LYS A 165 18.79 8.37 -15.28
C LYS A 165 19.86 7.31 -15.51
N ASN A 166 19.48 6.07 -15.32
CA ASN A 166 20.34 4.90 -15.52
C ASN A 166 21.61 4.91 -14.64
N GLU A 167 21.49 5.43 -13.42
CA GLU A 167 22.59 5.43 -12.46
C GLU A 167 22.74 4.08 -11.76
N THR A 168 23.98 3.74 -11.42
CA THR A 168 24.27 2.63 -10.52
C THR A 168 24.63 3.18 -9.14
N VAL A 169 23.91 2.73 -8.13
CA VAL A 169 24.12 3.12 -6.73
C VAL A 169 24.76 1.95 -5.99
N ASN A 170 25.88 2.19 -5.30
CA ASN A 170 26.57 1.16 -4.54
C ASN A 170 26.17 1.25 -3.06
N TYR A 171 25.19 0.46 -2.64
CA TYR A 171 24.85 0.28 -1.23
C TYR A 171 25.79 -0.75 -0.56
N SER A 172 25.77 -0.81 0.77
CA SER A 172 26.58 -1.78 1.52
C SER A 172 26.20 -3.23 1.22
N GLN A 173 24.94 -3.48 0.81
CA GLN A 173 24.45 -4.79 0.42
C GLN A 173 24.82 -5.16 -1.02
N GLY A 174 25.13 -4.18 -1.87
CA GLY A 174 25.48 -4.38 -3.27
C GLY A 174 25.06 -3.23 -4.18
N ALA A 175 25.46 -3.33 -5.44
CA ALA A 175 25.08 -2.37 -6.48
C ALA A 175 23.61 -2.54 -6.89
N VAL A 176 22.92 -1.42 -7.09
CA VAL A 176 21.58 -1.33 -7.69
C VAL A 176 21.67 -0.52 -8.97
N GLN A 177 21.22 -1.08 -10.08
CA GLN A 177 21.36 -0.47 -11.41
C GLN A 177 20.09 0.25 -11.87
N GLN A 178 20.21 1.00 -12.97
CA GLN A 178 19.10 1.62 -13.71
C GLN A 178 18.26 2.61 -12.88
N MET A 179 18.86 3.22 -11.87
CA MET A 179 18.17 4.14 -10.96
C MET A 179 18.00 5.52 -11.56
N THR A 180 16.95 6.24 -11.14
CA THR A 180 16.76 7.66 -11.47
C THR A 180 17.15 8.51 -10.28
N LYS A 181 18.04 9.47 -10.52
CA LYS A 181 18.57 10.40 -9.52
C LYS A 181 17.72 11.68 -9.48
N THR A 182 17.45 12.19 -8.28
CA THR A 182 16.67 13.41 -8.06
C THR A 182 17.32 14.33 -7.03
N SER A 183 16.98 15.61 -7.06
CA SER A 183 17.34 16.59 -6.03
C SER A 183 16.39 16.58 -4.81
N VAL A 184 15.45 15.63 -4.76
CA VAL A 184 14.49 15.52 -3.66
C VAL A 184 15.16 14.84 -2.48
N CYS A 185 14.98 15.37 -1.27
CA CYS A 185 15.46 14.74 -0.05
C CYS A 185 14.57 13.57 0.41
N ALA A 186 15.15 12.60 1.10
CA ALA A 186 14.47 11.49 1.75
C ALA A 186 15.26 11.01 2.97
N GLU A 187 14.59 10.38 3.92
CA GLU A 187 15.21 9.82 5.12
C GLU A 187 14.66 8.41 5.43
N GLY A 188 15.25 7.75 6.43
CA GLY A 188 14.87 6.40 6.83
C GLY A 188 13.37 6.27 7.08
N GLY A 189 12.73 5.31 6.41
CA GLY A 189 11.29 5.08 6.44
C GLY A 189 10.50 5.68 5.26
N ASP A 190 11.11 6.58 4.47
CA ASP A 190 10.54 7.02 3.19
C ASP A 190 10.74 6.00 2.07
N SER A 191 11.63 5.02 2.27
CA SER A 191 11.84 3.88 1.40
C SER A 191 10.54 3.24 0.93
N GLY A 192 10.46 2.96 -0.37
CA GLY A 192 9.26 2.48 -1.05
C GLY A 192 8.25 3.57 -1.42
N GLY A 193 8.35 4.77 -0.84
CA GLY A 193 7.43 5.87 -1.04
C GLY A 193 7.40 6.38 -2.48
N ALA A 194 6.24 6.91 -2.87
CA ALA A 194 5.93 7.33 -4.23
C ALA A 194 6.79 8.51 -4.71
N PHE A 195 7.40 8.40 -5.89
CA PHE A 195 7.84 9.53 -6.69
C PHE A 195 6.85 9.77 -7.84
N ILE A 196 6.28 10.96 -7.93
CA ILE A 196 5.24 11.35 -8.88
C ILE A 196 5.62 12.67 -9.58
N SER A 197 5.32 12.78 -10.88
CA SER A 197 5.45 14.03 -11.66
C SER A 197 4.10 14.34 -12.29
N GLY A 198 3.51 15.49 -11.94
CA GLY A 198 2.11 15.76 -12.25
C GLY A 198 1.19 14.70 -11.62
N ASP A 199 0.55 13.90 -12.48
CA ASP A 199 -0.30 12.75 -12.14
C ASP A 199 0.30 11.41 -12.62
N GLN A 200 1.58 11.41 -13.02
CA GLN A 200 2.28 10.25 -13.57
C GLN A 200 3.21 9.63 -12.52
N ALA A 201 2.98 8.35 -12.21
CA ALA A 201 3.85 7.55 -11.35
C ALA A 201 5.25 7.39 -11.98
N GLN A 202 6.29 7.73 -11.23
CA GLN A 202 7.68 7.67 -11.69
C GLN A 202 8.43 6.49 -11.10
N GLY A 203 8.30 6.25 -9.79
CA GLY A 203 8.99 5.15 -9.13
C GLY A 203 8.87 5.12 -7.62
N VAL A 204 9.58 4.18 -7.01
CA VAL A 204 9.59 3.97 -5.55
C VAL A 204 10.93 4.37 -4.96
N THR A 205 10.90 5.09 -3.85
CA THR A 205 12.10 5.59 -3.15
C THR A 205 13.01 4.42 -2.75
N SER A 206 14.28 4.46 -3.13
CA SER A 206 15.26 3.43 -2.75
C SER A 206 16.14 3.92 -1.61
N GLY A 207 16.94 4.95 -1.89
CA GLY A 207 17.83 5.54 -0.89
C GLY A 207 18.46 6.82 -1.42
N GLY A 208 19.29 7.45 -0.60
CA GLY A 208 19.89 8.73 -0.93
C GLY A 208 21.01 9.10 0.03
N TRP A 209 21.51 10.32 -0.13
CA TRP A 209 22.42 10.94 0.81
C TRP A 209 21.95 12.33 1.20
N GLY A 210 22.54 12.89 2.26
CA GLY A 210 22.06 14.12 2.86
C GLY A 210 20.80 13.89 3.71
N ASN A 211 19.99 14.92 3.86
CA ASN A 211 18.75 14.88 4.66
C ASN A 211 17.83 16.03 4.26
N CYS A 212 16.62 16.10 4.83
CA CYS A 212 15.66 17.15 4.46
C CYS A 212 15.91 18.51 5.13
N SER A 213 16.89 18.63 6.01
CA SER A 213 17.28 19.89 6.66
C SER A 213 18.42 20.62 5.95
N SER A 214 19.40 19.90 5.40
CA SER A 214 20.56 20.45 4.68
C SER A 214 20.53 20.19 3.17
N GLY A 215 19.49 19.52 2.68
CA GLY A 215 19.41 19.03 1.31
C GLY A 215 20.03 17.64 1.16
N GLY A 216 19.70 17.00 0.04
CA GLY A 216 20.10 15.65 -0.28
C GLY A 216 19.68 15.26 -1.68
N GLU A 217 20.23 14.17 -2.16
CA GLU A 217 19.84 13.56 -3.43
C GLU A 217 19.31 12.16 -3.16
N THR A 218 18.26 11.79 -3.87
CA THR A 218 17.56 10.52 -3.69
C THR A 218 17.42 9.83 -5.02
N TRP A 219 17.65 8.51 -5.01
CA TRP A 219 17.41 7.62 -6.11
C TRP A 219 16.09 6.88 -5.91
N PHE A 220 15.37 6.68 -7.00
CA PHE A 220 14.19 5.82 -7.04
C PHE A 220 14.35 4.75 -8.11
N GLN A 221 13.72 3.62 -7.85
CA GLN A 221 13.56 2.52 -8.80
C GLN A 221 12.37 2.84 -9.72
N PRO A 222 12.54 2.91 -11.05
CA PRO A 222 11.46 3.24 -11.98
C PRO A 222 10.26 2.29 -11.89
N VAL A 223 9.05 2.85 -11.85
CA VAL A 223 7.81 2.05 -11.64
C VAL A 223 7.55 1.09 -12.80
N ASN A 224 7.85 1.51 -14.04
CA ASN A 224 7.56 0.72 -15.23
C ASN A 224 8.31 -0.61 -15.26
N GLU A 225 9.52 -0.67 -14.68
CA GLU A 225 10.24 -1.94 -14.54
C GLU A 225 9.51 -2.90 -13.60
N ILE A 226 9.02 -2.40 -12.47
CA ILE A 226 8.29 -3.19 -11.46
C ILE A 226 6.99 -3.74 -12.07
N LEU A 227 6.27 -2.89 -12.81
CA LEU A 227 5.04 -3.27 -13.51
C LEU A 227 5.32 -4.37 -14.54
N GLY A 228 6.34 -4.20 -15.37
CA GLY A 228 6.74 -5.21 -16.37
C GLY A 228 7.21 -6.52 -15.74
N ARG A 229 8.01 -6.46 -14.67
CA ARG A 229 8.57 -7.64 -14.00
C ARG A 229 7.50 -8.56 -13.42
N TYR A 230 6.46 -7.99 -12.83
CA TYR A 230 5.41 -8.73 -12.13
C TYR A 230 4.09 -8.79 -12.90
N GLY A 231 4.01 -8.24 -14.12
CA GLY A 231 2.78 -8.20 -14.91
C GLY A 231 1.67 -7.38 -14.24
N LEU A 232 2.03 -6.31 -13.54
CA LEU A 232 1.09 -5.49 -12.76
C LEU A 232 0.52 -4.34 -13.59
N THR A 233 -0.68 -3.91 -13.23
CA THR A 233 -1.32 -2.72 -13.79
C THR A 233 -1.57 -1.71 -12.68
N LEU A 234 -1.14 -0.46 -12.86
CA LEU A 234 -1.44 0.62 -11.93
C LEU A 234 -2.95 0.77 -11.78
N HIS A 235 -3.41 0.96 -10.55
CA HIS A 235 -4.74 1.46 -10.34
C HIS A 235 -4.70 2.97 -10.63
N THR A 236 -5.42 3.41 -11.66
CA THR A 236 -5.49 4.80 -12.09
C THR A 236 -6.90 5.37 -11.93
N ALA A 237 -7.00 6.70 -11.79
CA ALA A 237 -8.26 7.45 -11.67
C ALA A 237 -8.80 7.97 -13.01
#